data_AF-A0A3D5HIT8-F1
#
_entry.id   AF-A0A3D5HIT8-F1
#
_cell.length_a   1.000
_cell.length_b   1.000
_cell.length_c   1.000
_cell.angle_alpha   90.00
_cell.angle_beta   90.00
_cell.angle_gamma   90.00
#
_symmetry.space_group_name_H-M   'P 1'
#
loop_
_entity.id
_entity.type
_entity.pdbx_description
1 polymer ?
#
loop_
_entity_poly.entity_id
_entity_poly.type
_entity_poly.pdbx_seq_one_letter_code
_entity_poly.pdbx_strand_id
1 'polypeptide(L)' 'LIMGGQSGIRDNVNIGNNVTAVARAVITVNTQDKEVIGGMPGRPVSQWRQLQSLINRLAELFDRVRKLESRRDVE' A
#
# COMPACT_ATOMS: atom_id res chain seq x y z
N LEU A 1 6.49 -19.58 2.21
CA LEU A 1 6.46 -18.16 2.61
C LEU A 1 7.89 -17.60 2.52
N ILE A 2 8.07 -16.47 1.85
CA ILE A 2 9.33 -15.70 1.81
C ILE A 2 9.08 -14.37 2.53
N MET A 3 9.98 -14.00 3.45
CA MET A 3 9.85 -12.80 4.28
C MET A 3 11.05 -11.89 4.04
N GLY A 4 10.80 -10.69 3.53
CA GLY A 4 11.82 -9.65 3.42
C GLY A 4 12.27 -9.14 4.80
N GLY A 5 13.42 -8.47 4.86
CA GLY A 5 13.93 -7.93 6.11
C GLY A 5 12.92 -7.05 6.85
N GLN A 6 12.83 -7.20 8.16
CA GLN A 6 11.91 -6.45 9.04
C GLN A 6 10.41 -6.58 8.65
N SER A 7 10.03 -7.65 7.95
CA SER A 7 8.61 -7.96 7.71
C SER A 7 8.00 -8.70 8.91
N GLY A 8 6.66 -8.68 9.00
CA GLY A 8 5.91 -9.29 10.09
C GLY A 8 4.59 -9.91 9.65
N ILE A 9 3.99 -10.69 10.54
CA ILE A 9 2.69 -11.35 10.33
C ILE A 9 1.88 -11.13 11.61
N ARG A 10 0.63 -10.70 11.46
CA ARG A 10 -0.34 -10.60 12.55
C ARG A 10 -0.68 -12.01 13.07
N ASP A 11 -0.99 -12.13 14.34
CA ASP A 11 -1.57 -13.38 14.88
C ASP A 11 -2.84 -13.80 14.12
N ASN A 12 -3.19 -15.08 14.20
CA ASN A 12 -4.48 -15.59 13.70
C ASN A 12 -4.75 -15.26 12.20
N VAL A 13 -3.78 -15.53 11.33
CA VAL A 13 -3.93 -15.48 9.87
C VAL A 13 -3.42 -16.76 9.21
N ASN A 14 -4.09 -17.16 8.12
CA ASN A 14 -3.67 -18.25 7.26
C ASN A 14 -2.85 -17.71 6.09
N ILE A 15 -1.67 -18.28 5.89
CA ILE A 15 -0.77 -17.90 4.81
C ILE A 15 -0.83 -18.95 3.70
N GLY A 16 -1.21 -18.54 2.50
CA GLY A 16 -1.18 -19.39 1.31
C GLY A 16 0.23 -19.89 0.93
N ASN A 17 0.27 -20.88 0.04
CA ASN A 17 1.51 -21.44 -0.47
C ASN A 17 2.27 -20.40 -1.30
N ASN A 18 3.61 -20.41 -1.23
CA ASN A 18 4.48 -19.54 -2.05
C ASN A 18 4.21 -18.02 -1.93
N VAL A 19 3.62 -17.56 -0.82
CA VAL A 19 3.46 -16.12 -0.53
C VAL A 19 4.81 -15.46 -0.28
N THR A 20 4.96 -14.21 -0.72
CA THR A 20 6.14 -13.37 -0.47
C THR A 20 5.74 -12.05 0.18
N ALA A 21 6.24 -11.76 1.37
CA ALA A 21 6.17 -10.43 1.97
C ALA A 21 7.45 -9.66 1.66
N VAL A 22 7.35 -8.47 1.05
CA VAL A 22 8.54 -7.63 0.81
C VAL A 22 9.08 -7.05 2.12
N ALA A 23 10.28 -6.45 2.08
CA ALA A 23 10.87 -5.83 3.26
C ALA A 23 9.92 -4.81 3.91
N ARG A 24 9.85 -4.83 5.25
CA ARG A 24 8.96 -3.98 6.07
C ARG A 24 7.46 -4.13 5.80
N ALA A 25 7.03 -5.19 5.11
CA ALA A 25 5.62 -5.49 4.95
C ALA A 25 5.05 -6.19 6.20
N VAL A 26 3.76 -5.99 6.49
CA VAL A 26 3.06 -6.73 7.55
C VAL A 26 1.81 -7.41 7.00
N ILE A 27 1.78 -8.74 7.01
CA ILE A 27 0.59 -9.50 6.64
C ILE A 27 -0.44 -9.38 7.77
N THR A 28 -1.53 -8.65 7.52
CA THR A 28 -2.58 -8.38 8.51
C THR A 28 -3.83 -9.25 8.32
N VAL A 29 -3.97 -9.92 7.18
CA VAL A 29 -5.13 -10.74 6.80
C VAL A 29 -4.66 -12.04 6.11
N ASN A 30 -5.57 -13.00 5.97
CA ASN A 30 -5.29 -14.23 5.22
C ASN A 30 -4.84 -13.90 3.80
N THR A 31 -3.85 -14.65 3.29
CA THR A 31 -3.31 -14.47 1.94
C THR A 31 -3.69 -15.64 1.05
N GLN A 32 -3.78 -15.40 -0.25
CA GLN A 32 -3.93 -16.44 -1.26
C GLN A 32 -2.57 -17.03 -1.66
N ASP A 33 -2.59 -18.18 -2.31
CA ASP A 33 -1.39 -18.79 -2.87
C ASP A 33 -0.70 -17.84 -3.86
N LYS A 34 0.63 -17.78 -3.81
CA LYS A 34 1.52 -16.99 -4.67
C LYS A 34 1.34 -15.47 -4.56
N GLU A 35 0.61 -14.97 -3.57
CA GLU A 35 0.50 -13.52 -3.35
C GLU A 35 1.84 -12.89 -2.97
N VAL A 36 2.07 -11.68 -3.50
CA VAL A 36 3.19 -10.84 -3.09
C VAL A 36 2.62 -9.64 -2.34
N ILE A 37 2.97 -9.51 -1.07
CA ILE A 37 2.41 -8.53 -0.13
C ILE A 37 3.44 -7.43 0.15
N GLY A 38 2.98 -6.17 0.17
CA GLY A 38 3.79 -5.02 0.52
C GLY A 38 3.08 -3.99 1.39
N GLY A 39 3.89 -3.20 2.10
CA GLY A 39 3.42 -2.14 2.98
C GLY A 39 2.93 -2.58 4.35
N MET A 40 2.53 -1.59 5.15
CA MET A 40 1.95 -1.75 6.48
C MET A 40 0.76 -0.77 6.59
N PRO A 41 -0.49 -1.25 6.70
CA PRO A 41 -0.90 -2.66 6.63
C PRO A 41 -0.64 -3.27 5.25
N GLY A 42 -0.37 -4.58 5.23
CA GLY A 42 -0.02 -5.33 4.03
C GLY A 42 -1.17 -5.45 3.05
N ARG A 43 -0.83 -5.32 1.76
CA ARG A 43 -1.74 -5.45 0.61
C ARG A 43 -0.99 -6.03 -0.60
N PRO A 44 -1.65 -6.43 -1.68
CA PRO A 44 -0.96 -6.83 -2.90
C PRO A 44 0.07 -5.78 -3.35
N VAL A 45 1.28 -6.23 -3.67
CA VAL A 45 2.44 -5.36 -3.92
C VAL A 45 2.20 -4.34 -5.04
N SER A 46 1.39 -4.70 -6.04
CA SER A 46 0.96 -3.80 -7.13
C SER A 46 0.17 -2.60 -6.60
N GLN A 47 -0.83 -2.85 -5.75
CA GLN A 47 -1.63 -1.81 -5.11
C GLN A 47 -0.79 -0.95 -4.17
N TRP A 48 0.13 -1.56 -3.42
CA TRP A 48 1.05 -0.82 -2.56
C TRP A 48 1.93 0.13 -3.38
N ARG A 49 2.55 -0.33 -4.47
CA ARG A 49 3.36 0.51 -5.36
C ARG A 49 2.56 1.66 -5.97
N GLN A 50 1.34 1.40 -6.41
CA GLN A 50 0.44 2.43 -6.93
C GLN A 50 0.16 3.49 -5.87
N LEU A 51 -0.15 3.09 -4.64
CA LEU A 51 -0.38 4.02 -3.53
C LEU A 51 0.87 4.87 -3.22
N GLN A 52 2.06 4.26 -3.18
CA GLN A 52 3.30 5.01 -2.97
C GLN A 52 3.52 6.07 -4.07
N SER A 53 3.22 5.73 -5.34
CA SER A 53 3.27 6.69 -6.44
C SER A 53 2.29 7.86 -6.26
N LEU A 54 1.07 7.58 -5.80
CA LEU A 54 0.07 8.62 -5.52
C LEU A 54 0.48 9.53 -4.35
N ILE A 55 1.03 8.95 -3.26
CA ILE A 55 1.55 9.71 -2.12
C ILE A 55 2.67 10.66 -2.56
N ASN A 56 3.59 10.20 -3.41
CA ASN A 56 4.67 11.04 -3.96
C ASN A 56 4.15 12.22 -4.80
N ARG A 57 2.92 12.14 -5.31
CA ARG A 57 2.26 13.19 -6.11
C ARG A 57 1.28 14.03 -5.30
N LEU A 58 1.22 13.85 -3.99
CA LEU A 58 0.21 14.51 -3.15
C LEU A 58 0.32 16.03 -3.17
N ALA A 59 1.55 16.57 -3.23
CA ALA A 59 1.77 18.02 -3.32
C ALA A 59 1.21 18.61 -4.63
N GLU A 60 1.47 17.97 -5.77
CA GLU A 60 0.92 18.38 -7.07
C GLU A 60 -0.62 18.31 -7.06
N LEU A 61 -1.18 17.25 -6.48
CA LEU A 61 -2.62 17.10 -6.32
C LEU A 61 -3.20 18.23 -5.48
N PHE A 62 -2.58 18.56 -4.35
CA PHE A 62 -3.02 19.64 -3.47
C PHE A 62 -3.01 20.99 -4.17
N ASP A 63 -1.93 21.32 -4.91
CA ASP A 63 -1.86 22.56 -5.69
C ASP A 63 -2.95 22.65 -6.76
N ARG A 64 -3.25 21.52 -7.42
CA ARG A 64 -4.33 21.44 -8.42
C ARG A 64 -5.69 21.67 -7.78
N VAL A 65 -5.97 21.03 -6.64
CA VAL A 65 -7.24 21.19 -5.91
C VAL A 65 -7.40 22.63 -5.42
N ARG A 66 -6.38 23.22 -4.79
CA ARG A 66 -6.41 24.62 -4.32
C ARG A 66 -6.74 25.61 -5.45
N LYS A 67 -6.14 25.43 -6.64
CA LYS A 67 -6.42 26.27 -7.83
C LYS A 67 -7.85 26.09 -8.35
N LEU A 68 -8.44 24.91 -8.19
CA LEU A 68 -9.82 24.64 -8.60
C LEU A 68 -10.81 25.26 -7.62
N GLU A 69 -10.52 25.18 -6.31
CA GLU A 69 -11.35 25.76 -5.25
C GLU A 69 -11.30 27.30 -5.29
N SER A 70 -10.11 27.91 -5.46
CA SER A 70 -9.98 29.37 -5.52
C SER A 70 -10.69 30.03 -6.71
N ARG A 71 -11.09 29.26 -7.72
CA ARG A 71 -11.87 29.75 -8.87
C ARG A 71 -13.36 29.77 -8.59
N ARG A 72 -13.83 29.02 -7.59
CA ARG A 72 -15.25 28.93 -7.23
C ARG A 72 -15.71 30.05 -6.28
N ASP A 73 -14.77 30.71 -5.60
CA ASP A 73 -15.08 31.81 -4.67
C ASP A 73 -15.24 33.19 -5.36
N VAL A 74 -15.30 33.24 -6.70
CA VAL A 74 -15.35 34.49 -7.49
C VAL A 74 -16.73 34.70 -8.17
N GLU A 75 -17.76 33.95 -7.77
CA GLU A 75 -19.16 34.17 -8.18
C GLU A 75 -20.00 34.80 -7.04
#